data_AF-A0A6L9QL15-F1
#
_entry.id   AF-A0A6L9QL15-F1
#
_cell.length_a   1.000
_cell.length_b   1.000
_cell.length_c   1.000
_cell.angle_alpha   90.00
_cell.angle_beta   90.00
_cell.angle_gamma   90.00
#
_symmetry.space_group_name_H-M   'P 1'
#
loop_
_entity.id
_entity.type
_entity.pdbx_description
1 polymer ?
#
loop_
_entity_poly.entity_id
_entity_poly.type
_entity_poly.pdbx_seq_one_letter_code
_entity_poly.pdbx_strand_id
1 'polypeptide(L)'
;DAFRRRAARDDRYAALARGLGEGGAAAGAVPAGPAGPGDPADEDVLWDPDRIDDDVLALMFISCHPVLSREARVALTLRVVGGLTSDEIARAFLVATATVQARITRAKKTLGAARVPFEVPPAAERAQRLGSVLNVVYLVFTEGASASSGAELIRAELAGEAQRLARVLARLMPGEPEAHGLLALLELTAARFPARTGPDGEPVLLERQDRSRWD
;
A
#
# COMPACT_ATOMS: atom_id res chain seq x y z
N ASP A 1 30.82 -1.57 -4.51
CA ASP A 1 29.97 -2.65 -3.97
C ASP A 1 28.54 -2.19 -3.67
N ALA A 2 28.34 -1.09 -2.92
CA ALA A 2 27.02 -0.45 -2.73
C ALA A 2 26.27 -0.06 -4.03
N PHE A 3 27.01 0.33 -5.09
CA PHE A 3 26.42 0.66 -6.41
C PHE A 3 25.82 -0.57 -7.11
N ARG A 4 26.51 -1.73 -7.08
CA ARG A 4 25.98 -2.99 -7.65
C ARG A 4 24.76 -3.49 -6.86
N ARG A 5 24.77 -3.33 -5.54
CA ARG A 5 23.65 -3.68 -4.65
C ARG A 5 22.43 -2.77 -4.85
N ARG A 6 22.65 -1.46 -5.05
CA ARG A 6 21.58 -0.50 -5.41
C ARG A 6 20.99 -0.85 -6.78
N ALA A 7 21.84 -1.10 -7.79
CA ALA A 7 21.40 -1.50 -9.12
C ALA A 7 20.57 -2.80 -9.12
N ALA A 8 21.00 -3.83 -8.39
CA ALA A 8 20.25 -5.07 -8.25
C ALA A 8 18.87 -4.89 -7.59
N ARG A 9 18.75 -3.93 -6.66
CA ARG A 9 17.49 -3.59 -5.99
C ARG A 9 16.56 -2.80 -6.91
N ASP A 10 17.11 -1.83 -7.64
CA ASP A 10 16.37 -1.05 -8.64
C ASP A 10 15.86 -1.97 -9.77
N ASP A 11 16.64 -2.98 -10.16
CA ASP A 11 16.24 -4.03 -11.11
C ASP A 11 15.10 -4.89 -10.57
N ARG A 12 15.12 -5.25 -9.27
CA ARG A 12 14.04 -6.01 -8.61
C ARG A 12 12.75 -5.19 -8.54
N TYR A 13 12.83 -3.91 -8.18
CA TYR A 13 11.67 -3.03 -8.17
C TYR A 13 11.14 -2.81 -9.60
N ALA A 14 12.01 -2.63 -10.59
CA ALA A 14 11.61 -2.51 -12.00
C ALA A 14 10.96 -3.79 -12.53
N ALA A 15 11.37 -4.97 -12.05
CA ALA A 15 10.72 -6.25 -12.37
C ALA A 15 9.30 -6.34 -11.78
N LEU A 16 9.10 -5.92 -10.52
CA LEU A 16 7.76 -5.84 -9.90
C LEU A 16 6.85 -4.86 -10.66
N ALA A 17 7.38 -3.70 -11.07
CA ALA A 17 6.62 -2.71 -11.83
C ALA A 17 6.16 -3.20 -13.21
N ARG A 18 6.98 -4.03 -13.89
CA ARG A 18 6.62 -4.65 -15.17
C ARG A 18 5.43 -5.61 -15.02
N GLY A 19 5.40 -6.41 -13.96
CA GLY A 19 4.28 -7.32 -13.67
C GLY A 19 2.95 -6.60 -13.35
N LEU A 20 3.01 -5.40 -12.77
CA LEU A 20 1.83 -4.60 -12.40
C LEU A 20 1.24 -3.77 -13.56
N GLY A 21 1.96 -3.68 -14.69
CA GLY A 21 1.53 -2.94 -15.89
C GLY A 21 0.53 -3.69 -16.76
N GLU A 22 0.54 -5.02 -16.70
CA GLU A 22 -0.33 -5.92 -17.43
C GLU A 22 -1.51 -6.24 -16.52
N GLY A 23 -2.72 -5.77 -16.86
CA GLY A 23 -3.89 -5.73 -15.97
C GLY A 23 -4.51 -7.08 -15.58
N GLY A 24 -3.71 -8.12 -15.32
CA GLY A 24 -4.16 -9.37 -14.73
C GLY A 24 -4.31 -9.24 -13.22
N ALA A 25 -5.51 -9.48 -12.71
CA ALA A 25 -5.70 -9.75 -11.29
C ALA A 25 -4.94 -11.04 -10.94
N ALA A 26 -3.79 -10.89 -10.30
CA ALA A 26 -3.15 -11.96 -9.55
C ALA A 26 -2.89 -11.41 -8.14
N ALA A 27 -3.83 -11.69 -7.24
CA ALA A 27 -3.53 -11.66 -5.83
C ALA A 27 -2.46 -12.73 -5.54
N GLY A 28 -1.37 -12.33 -4.89
CA GLY A 28 -0.66 -13.22 -3.97
C GLY A 28 0.49 -14.10 -4.49
N ALA A 29 1.12 -13.85 -5.64
CA ALA A 29 2.32 -14.62 -6.02
C ALA A 29 3.55 -13.70 -6.19
N VAL A 30 4.40 -13.66 -5.15
CA VAL A 30 5.79 -13.23 -5.31
C VAL A 30 6.49 -14.25 -6.21
N PRO A 31 7.12 -13.88 -7.34
CA PRO A 31 7.93 -14.83 -8.09
C PRO A 31 9.15 -15.19 -7.24
N ALA A 32 9.18 -16.42 -6.73
CA ALA A 32 10.36 -17.02 -6.14
C ALA A 32 11.42 -17.17 -7.24
N GLY A 33 12.32 -16.21 -7.35
CA GLY A 33 13.58 -16.39 -8.06
C GLY A 33 14.46 -17.40 -7.30
N PRO A 34 15.36 -18.12 -7.99
CA PRO A 34 16.13 -19.18 -7.36
C PRO A 34 17.04 -18.58 -6.27
N ALA A 35 16.83 -19.02 -5.03
CA ALA A 35 17.77 -18.84 -3.95
C ALA A 35 19.05 -19.61 -4.30
N GLY A 36 19.99 -18.95 -4.95
CA GLY A 36 21.38 -19.41 -5.01
C GLY A 36 21.98 -19.38 -3.60
N PRO A 37 22.94 -20.28 -3.28
CA PRO A 37 23.56 -20.33 -1.97
C PRO A 37 24.21 -18.97 -1.67
N GLY A 38 23.81 -18.37 -0.55
CA GLY A 38 24.22 -17.04 -0.12
C GLY A 38 25.74 -16.93 0.02
N ASP A 39 26.30 -15.86 -0.55
CA ASP A 39 27.68 -15.46 -0.35
C ASP A 39 27.82 -14.99 1.10
N PRO A 40 28.78 -15.51 1.91
CA PRO A 40 28.99 -15.11 3.30
C PRO A 40 29.33 -13.62 3.49
N ALA A 41 29.43 -12.82 2.42
CA ALA A 41 29.52 -11.37 2.46
C ALA A 41 28.17 -10.63 2.69
N ASP A 42 27.03 -11.35 2.76
CA ASP A 42 25.70 -10.76 2.99
C ASP A 42 25.37 -10.48 4.47
N GLU A 43 26.20 -10.88 5.44
CA GLU A 43 25.90 -10.76 6.88
C GLU A 43 26.25 -9.41 7.53
N ASP A 44 26.97 -8.50 6.85
CA ASP A 44 27.36 -7.20 7.43
C ASP A 44 26.57 -6.02 6.85
N VAL A 45 25.24 -6.02 7.06
CA VAL A 45 24.46 -4.78 6.98
C VAL A 45 24.39 -4.17 8.37
N LEU A 46 25.22 -3.15 8.60
CA LEU A 46 24.97 -2.12 9.60
C LEU A 46 23.54 -1.61 9.38
N TRP A 47 22.65 -1.88 10.35
CA TRP A 47 21.27 -1.37 10.40
C TRP A 47 21.22 0.08 9.92
N ASP A 48 20.54 0.34 8.79
CA ASP A 48 20.24 1.70 8.33
C ASP A 48 18.82 2.05 8.80
N PRO A 49 18.66 2.89 9.84
CA PRO A 49 17.35 3.21 10.40
C PRO A 49 16.48 4.00 9.41
N ASP A 50 17.09 4.59 8.38
CA ASP A 50 16.39 5.30 7.33
C ASP A 50 16.00 4.38 6.16
N ARG A 51 16.27 3.08 6.19
CA ARG A 51 15.90 2.18 5.10
C ARG A 51 14.42 1.78 5.16
N ILE A 52 13.75 1.81 4.00
CA ILE A 52 12.45 1.16 3.85
C ILE A 52 12.71 -0.30 3.47
N ASP A 53 12.56 -1.20 4.44
CA ASP A 53 12.76 -2.64 4.23
C ASP A 53 11.55 -3.34 3.62
N ASP A 54 10.39 -2.73 3.72
CA ASP A 54 9.15 -3.23 3.13
C ASP A 54 9.03 -2.78 1.68
N ASP A 55 9.11 -3.74 0.75
CA ASP A 55 9.08 -3.47 -0.69
C ASP A 55 7.76 -2.82 -1.15
N VAL A 56 6.63 -3.16 -0.52
CA VAL A 56 5.33 -2.58 -0.86
C VAL A 56 5.27 -1.13 -0.42
N LEU A 57 5.70 -0.83 0.81
CA LEU A 57 5.80 0.53 1.32
C LEU A 57 6.78 1.37 0.49
N ALA A 58 7.92 0.79 0.10
CA ALA A 58 8.89 1.43 -0.80
C ALA A 58 8.23 1.83 -2.13
N LEU A 59 7.47 0.93 -2.75
CA LEU A 59 6.71 1.21 -3.98
C LEU A 59 5.64 2.29 -3.77
N MET A 60 5.00 2.36 -2.60
CA MET A 60 4.06 3.45 -2.29
C MET A 60 4.75 4.81 -2.27
N PHE A 61 5.92 4.92 -1.62
CA PHE A 61 6.71 6.15 -1.59
C PHE A 61 7.24 6.54 -2.98
N ILE A 62 7.65 5.56 -3.80
CA ILE A 62 8.07 5.80 -5.19
C ILE A 62 6.88 6.36 -6.00
N SER A 63 5.73 5.71 -5.91
CA SER A 63 4.51 6.05 -6.67
C SER A 63 3.88 7.38 -6.24
N CYS A 64 4.03 7.77 -4.97
CA CYS A 64 3.55 9.04 -4.42
C CYS A 64 4.46 10.23 -4.80
N HIS A 65 4.87 10.33 -6.06
CA HIS A 65 5.84 11.32 -6.52
C HIS A 65 5.26 12.76 -6.55
N PRO A 66 6.01 13.77 -6.06
CA PRO A 66 5.61 15.18 -6.00
C PRO A 66 5.10 15.80 -7.30
N VAL A 67 5.64 15.35 -8.44
CA VAL A 67 5.25 15.82 -9.79
C VAL A 67 3.77 15.57 -10.12
N LEU A 68 3.14 14.60 -9.45
CA LEU A 68 1.73 14.29 -9.60
C LEU A 68 0.89 15.12 -8.63
N SER A 69 -0.34 15.43 -9.01
CA SER A 69 -1.33 15.94 -8.04
C SER A 69 -1.62 14.89 -6.95
N ARG A 70 -2.05 15.32 -5.77
CA ARG A 70 -2.36 14.40 -4.65
C ARG A 70 -3.34 13.31 -5.06
N GLU A 71 -4.41 13.66 -5.77
CA GLU A 71 -5.38 12.67 -6.27
C GLU A 71 -4.76 11.67 -7.24
N ALA A 72 -3.86 12.13 -8.13
CA ALA A 72 -3.18 11.27 -9.08
C ALA A 72 -2.19 10.31 -8.39
N ARG A 73 -1.46 10.79 -7.37
CA ARG A 73 -0.59 9.94 -6.53
C ARG A 73 -1.37 8.81 -5.89
N VAL A 74 -2.48 9.16 -5.22
CA VAL A 74 -3.30 8.19 -4.49
C VAL A 74 -3.96 7.21 -5.46
N ALA A 75 -4.61 7.68 -6.52
CA ALA A 75 -5.29 6.80 -7.49
C ALA A 75 -4.32 5.85 -8.22
N LEU A 76 -3.15 6.34 -8.64
CA LEU A 76 -2.13 5.50 -9.27
C LEU A 76 -1.60 4.44 -8.31
N THR A 77 -1.30 4.84 -7.07
CA THR A 77 -0.73 3.93 -6.06
C THR A 77 -1.74 2.87 -5.63
N LEU A 78 -3.02 3.23 -5.43
CA LEU A 78 -4.07 2.25 -5.15
C LEU A 78 -4.23 1.23 -6.27
N ARG A 79 -4.12 1.66 -7.53
CA ARG A 79 -4.26 0.75 -8.67
C ARG A 79 -3.05 -0.18 -8.83
N VAL A 80 -1.85 0.38 -8.74
CA VAL A 80 -0.60 -0.31 -9.10
C VAL A 80 -0.03 -1.07 -7.91
N VAL A 81 -0.09 -0.50 -6.71
CA VAL A 81 0.50 -1.09 -5.51
C VAL A 81 -0.57 -1.71 -4.62
N GLY A 82 -1.68 -1.00 -4.40
CA GLY A 82 -2.79 -1.46 -3.56
C GLY A 82 -3.65 -2.57 -4.18
N GLY A 83 -3.52 -2.84 -5.48
CA GLY A 83 -4.26 -3.88 -6.19
C GLY A 83 -5.75 -3.59 -6.41
N LEU A 84 -6.25 -2.42 -6.01
CA LEU A 84 -7.67 -2.07 -6.19
C LEU A 84 -8.01 -1.91 -7.68
N THR A 85 -9.24 -2.27 -8.01
CA THR A 85 -9.86 -2.05 -9.31
C THR A 85 -10.18 -0.58 -9.53
N SER A 86 -10.41 -0.18 -10.78
CA SER A 86 -10.82 1.20 -11.07
C SER A 86 -12.20 1.53 -10.50
N ASP A 87 -13.08 0.53 -10.34
CA ASP A 87 -14.42 0.72 -9.77
C ASP A 87 -14.37 0.91 -8.25
N GLU A 88 -13.57 0.13 -7.52
CA GLU A 88 -13.32 0.34 -6.09
C GLU A 88 -12.72 1.73 -5.85
N ILE A 89 -11.71 2.12 -6.65
CA ILE A 89 -11.10 3.46 -6.55
C ILE A 89 -12.12 4.56 -6.89
N ALA A 90 -12.99 4.35 -7.88
CA ALA A 90 -14.02 5.31 -8.25
C ALA A 90 -15.02 5.55 -7.12
N ARG A 91 -15.44 4.48 -6.43
CA ARG A 91 -16.29 4.56 -5.24
C ARG A 91 -15.60 5.30 -4.10
N ALA A 92 -14.34 4.98 -3.82
CA ALA A 92 -13.55 5.67 -2.80
C ALA A 92 -13.41 7.18 -3.06
N PHE A 93 -13.33 7.58 -4.34
CA PHE A 93 -13.20 8.98 -4.75
C PHE A 93 -14.54 9.66 -5.05
N LEU A 94 -15.66 8.93 -5.02
CA LEU A 94 -16.99 9.41 -5.42
C LEU A 94 -17.02 10.06 -6.81
N VAL A 95 -16.35 9.45 -7.78
CA VAL A 95 -16.32 9.90 -9.18
C VAL A 95 -16.63 8.73 -10.13
N ALA A 96 -16.86 9.02 -11.41
CA ALA A 96 -17.05 7.98 -12.42
C ALA A 96 -15.76 7.16 -12.65
N THR A 97 -15.92 5.86 -12.93
CA THR A 97 -14.80 4.95 -13.26
C THR A 97 -13.93 5.48 -14.39
N ALA A 98 -14.54 6.02 -15.45
CA ALA A 98 -13.82 6.63 -16.56
C ALA A 98 -12.90 7.79 -16.12
N THR A 99 -13.30 8.58 -15.12
CA THR A 99 -12.50 9.67 -14.56
C THR A 99 -11.26 9.12 -13.84
N VAL A 100 -11.41 8.03 -13.07
CA VAL A 100 -10.28 7.35 -12.41
C VAL A 100 -9.32 6.76 -13.43
N GLN A 101 -9.82 6.04 -14.43
CA GLN A 101 -8.99 5.45 -15.49
C GLN A 101 -8.19 6.53 -16.22
N ALA A 102 -8.85 7.62 -16.62
CA ALA A 102 -8.18 8.74 -17.28
C ALA A 102 -7.14 9.40 -16.36
N ARG A 103 -7.42 9.53 -15.05
CA ARG A 103 -6.49 10.05 -14.05
C ARG A 103 -5.24 9.18 -13.94
N ILE A 104 -5.39 7.85 -13.86
CA ILE A 104 -4.28 6.89 -13.79
C ILE A 104 -3.41 6.96 -15.06
N THR A 105 -4.04 6.95 -16.24
CA THR A 105 -3.31 7.05 -17.52
C THR A 105 -2.51 8.35 -17.61
N ARG A 106 -3.11 9.50 -17.24
CA ARG A 106 -2.39 10.77 -17.19
C ARG A 106 -1.24 10.75 -16.19
N ALA A 107 -1.44 10.17 -15.00
CA ALA A 107 -0.39 10.06 -14.00
C ALA A 107 0.83 9.29 -14.52
N LYS A 108 0.61 8.12 -15.14
CA LYS A 108 1.67 7.33 -15.79
C LYS A 108 2.42 8.13 -16.86
N LYS A 109 1.68 8.87 -17.71
CA LYS A 109 2.28 9.74 -18.73
C LYS A 109 3.13 10.86 -18.13
N THR A 110 2.65 11.50 -17.06
CA THR A 110 3.38 12.58 -16.37
C THR A 110 4.68 12.06 -15.74
N LEU A 111 4.66 10.90 -15.08
CA LEU A 111 5.88 10.28 -14.54
C LEU A 111 6.90 9.95 -15.64
N GLY A 112 6.43 9.35 -16.74
CA GLY A 112 7.28 9.02 -17.88
C GLY A 112 7.88 10.26 -18.55
N ALA A 113 7.09 11.32 -18.73
CA ALA A 113 7.55 12.58 -19.32
C ALA A 113 8.59 13.30 -18.44
N ALA A 114 8.41 13.24 -17.12
CA ALA A 114 9.36 13.80 -16.16
C ALA A 114 10.62 12.95 -15.95
N ARG A 115 10.68 11.74 -16.55
CA ARG A 115 11.78 10.78 -16.39
C ARG A 115 12.15 10.55 -14.93
N VAL A 116 11.12 10.41 -14.09
CA VAL A 116 11.29 10.18 -12.65
C VAL A 116 12.12 8.92 -12.44
N PRO A 117 13.26 9.00 -11.73
CA PRO A 117 14.03 7.81 -11.36
C PRO A 117 13.18 6.86 -10.53
N PHE A 118 13.30 5.57 -10.82
CA PHE A 118 12.59 4.53 -10.08
C PHE A 118 13.39 4.10 -8.85
N GLU A 119 13.54 5.02 -7.91
CA GLU A 119 14.36 4.83 -6.70
C GLU A 119 13.58 5.22 -5.46
N VAL A 120 13.82 4.50 -4.35
CA VAL A 120 13.24 4.83 -3.05
C VAL A 120 13.68 6.23 -2.64
N PRO A 121 12.75 7.15 -2.30
CA PRO A 121 13.13 8.51 -1.94
C PRO A 121 13.97 8.54 -0.66
N PRO A 122 14.97 9.44 -0.60
CA PRO A 122 15.74 9.66 0.62
C PRO A 122 14.83 10.14 1.76
N ALA A 123 15.25 9.95 3.02
CA ALA A 123 14.46 10.29 4.20
C ALA A 123 13.90 11.74 4.16
N ALA A 124 14.73 12.70 3.74
CA ALA A 124 14.34 14.12 3.60
C ALA A 124 13.19 14.37 2.61
N GLU A 125 12.99 13.49 1.63
CA GLU A 125 11.89 13.59 0.66
C GLU A 125 10.62 12.83 1.08
N ARG A 126 10.63 12.10 2.18
CA ARG A 126 9.47 11.29 2.59
C ARG A 126 8.33 12.17 3.07
N ALA A 127 8.61 13.24 3.80
CA ALA A 127 7.60 14.13 4.37
C ALA A 127 6.62 14.67 3.29
N GLN A 128 7.12 15.12 2.14
CA GLN A 128 6.25 15.62 1.05
C GLN A 128 5.37 14.54 0.40
N ARG A 129 5.69 13.26 0.62
CA ARG A 129 4.98 12.10 0.05
C ARG A 129 4.08 11.44 1.09
N LEU A 130 4.40 11.58 2.39
CA LEU A 130 3.78 10.90 3.52
C LEU A 130 2.26 11.04 3.51
N GLY A 131 1.73 12.25 3.35
CA GLY A 131 0.28 12.47 3.33
C GLY A 131 -0.46 11.71 2.21
N SER A 132 0.22 11.38 1.10
CA SER A 132 -0.35 10.52 0.06
C SER A 132 -0.22 9.04 0.40
N VAL A 133 0.89 8.62 1.01
CA VAL A 133 1.09 7.24 1.49
C VAL A 133 0.08 6.88 2.57
N LEU A 134 -0.12 7.75 3.57
CA LEU A 134 -1.13 7.59 4.62
C LEU A 134 -2.53 7.43 4.02
N ASN A 135 -2.89 8.27 3.05
CA ASN A 135 -4.17 8.15 2.34
C ASN A 135 -4.33 6.81 1.62
N VAL A 136 -3.27 6.31 0.97
CA VAL A 136 -3.30 5.02 0.28
C VAL A 136 -3.53 3.90 1.28
N VAL A 137 -2.75 3.86 2.37
CA VAL A 137 -2.88 2.82 3.41
C VAL A 137 -4.27 2.86 4.03
N TYR A 138 -4.79 4.05 4.35
CA TYR A 138 -6.14 4.22 4.86
C TYR A 138 -7.21 3.71 3.89
N LEU A 139 -7.10 4.00 2.59
CA LEU A 139 -8.09 3.59 1.60
C LEU A 139 -8.03 2.08 1.31
N VAL A 140 -6.83 1.48 1.33
CA VAL A 140 -6.69 0.01 1.27
C VAL A 140 -7.36 -0.62 2.49
N PHE A 141 -7.10 -0.09 3.69
CA PHE A 141 -7.78 -0.57 4.90
C PHE A 141 -9.30 -0.40 4.81
N THR A 142 -9.78 0.74 4.33
CA THR A 142 -11.21 1.04 4.23
C THR A 142 -11.92 0.06 3.30
N GLU A 143 -11.34 -0.23 2.13
CA GLU A 143 -11.86 -1.24 1.21
C GLU A 143 -11.81 -2.65 1.84
N GLY A 144 -10.81 -2.93 2.67
CA GLY A 144 -10.74 -4.20 3.41
C GLY A 144 -11.78 -4.31 4.53
N ALA A 145 -11.97 -3.23 5.29
CA ALA A 145 -12.82 -3.16 6.46
C ALA A 145 -14.31 -3.06 6.13
N SER A 146 -14.64 -2.58 4.94
CA SER A 146 -16.00 -2.44 4.43
C SER A 146 -15.96 -2.59 2.90
N ALA A 147 -15.97 -3.83 2.43
CA ALA A 147 -15.82 -4.13 1.01
C ALA A 147 -16.92 -3.43 0.19
N SER A 148 -16.52 -2.70 -0.84
CA SER A 148 -17.44 -1.98 -1.71
C SER A 148 -18.02 -2.85 -2.84
N SER A 149 -17.48 -4.06 -2.97
CA SER A 149 -17.89 -5.09 -3.93
C SER A 149 -17.48 -6.48 -3.45
N GLY A 150 -17.98 -7.53 -4.10
CA GLY A 150 -17.72 -8.92 -3.72
C GLY A 150 -18.75 -9.50 -2.75
N ALA A 151 -18.51 -10.74 -2.30
CA ALA A 151 -19.42 -11.48 -1.43
C ALA A 151 -19.10 -11.29 0.08
N GLU A 152 -17.85 -10.95 0.40
CA GLU A 152 -17.41 -10.74 1.79
C GLU A 152 -17.67 -9.30 2.23
N LEU A 153 -18.24 -9.11 3.41
CA LEU A 153 -18.40 -7.77 4.01
C LEU A 153 -17.05 -7.16 4.43
N ILE A 154 -16.14 -8.02 4.90
CA ILE A 154 -14.82 -7.66 5.41
C ILE A 154 -13.81 -8.58 4.74
N ARG A 155 -12.88 -8.00 3.98
CA ARG A 155 -11.73 -8.69 3.40
C ARG A 155 -10.58 -8.63 4.40
N ALA A 156 -10.60 -9.52 5.38
CA ALA A 156 -9.69 -9.50 6.53
C ALA A 156 -8.21 -9.47 6.12
N GLU A 157 -7.81 -10.24 5.10
CA GLU A 157 -6.44 -10.24 4.58
C GLU A 157 -6.00 -8.86 4.05
N LEU A 158 -6.88 -8.15 3.31
CA LEU A 158 -6.56 -6.82 2.80
C LEU A 158 -6.45 -5.79 3.94
N ALA A 159 -7.36 -5.86 4.91
CA ALA A 159 -7.32 -4.98 6.07
C ALA A 159 -6.07 -5.24 6.94
N GLY A 160 -5.73 -6.51 7.15
CA GLY A 160 -4.53 -6.94 7.87
C GLY A 160 -3.24 -6.50 7.18
N GLU A 161 -3.21 -6.56 5.85
CA GLU A 161 -2.09 -6.02 5.05
C GLU A 161 -1.92 -4.52 5.26
N ALA A 162 -3.01 -3.74 5.25
CA ALA A 162 -2.95 -2.31 5.52
C ALA A 162 -2.52 -2.01 6.98
N GLN A 163 -2.96 -2.79 7.97
CA GLN A 163 -2.47 -2.70 9.34
C GLN A 163 -0.96 -2.99 9.43
N ARG A 164 -0.47 -4.02 8.73
CA ARG A 164 0.97 -4.33 8.67
C ARG A 164 1.75 -3.15 8.11
N LEU A 165 1.31 -2.59 6.99
CA LEU A 165 1.94 -1.42 6.36
C LEU A 165 1.91 -0.19 7.29
N ALA A 166 0.81 0.06 7.99
CA ALA A 166 0.72 1.14 8.98
C ALA A 166 1.69 0.94 10.15
N ARG A 167 1.85 -0.29 10.66
CA ARG A 167 2.84 -0.61 11.70
C ARG A 167 4.28 -0.39 11.22
N VAL A 168 4.60 -0.79 9.99
CA VAL A 168 5.91 -0.54 9.39
C VAL A 168 6.14 0.97 9.23
N LEU A 169 5.15 1.71 8.73
CA LEU A 169 5.24 3.15 8.54
C LEU A 169 5.45 3.90 9.86
N ALA A 170 4.73 3.53 10.93
CA ALA A 170 4.90 4.12 12.26
C ALA A 170 6.29 3.87 12.86
N ARG A 171 6.90 2.70 12.59
CA ARG A 171 8.29 2.42 12.98
C ARG A 171 9.31 3.19 12.14
N LEU A 172 9.04 3.32 10.84
CA LEU A 172 9.90 4.05 9.90
C LEU A 172 9.92 5.56 10.19
N MET A 173 8.80 6.11 10.68
CA MET A 173 8.62 7.54 10.91
C MET A 173 8.15 7.82 12.35
N PRO A 174 8.96 7.51 13.37
CA PRO A 174 8.52 7.55 14.76
C PRO A 174 8.16 8.97 15.24
N GLY A 175 8.70 10.02 14.59
CA GLY A 175 8.40 11.41 14.88
C GLY A 175 7.15 11.97 14.21
N GLU A 176 6.47 11.21 13.34
CA GLU A 176 5.29 11.68 12.59
C GLU A 176 4.00 11.23 13.31
N PRO A 177 3.27 12.15 13.97
CA PRO A 177 2.09 11.78 14.76
C PRO A 177 0.96 11.21 13.90
N GLU A 178 0.82 11.63 12.64
CA GLU A 178 -0.19 11.11 11.71
C GLU A 178 0.01 9.63 11.38
N ALA A 179 1.25 9.12 11.39
CA ALA A 179 1.51 7.70 11.17
C ALA A 179 0.98 6.85 12.34
N HIS A 180 1.20 7.30 13.58
CA HIS A 180 0.66 6.66 14.78
C HIS A 180 -0.85 6.79 14.88
N GLY A 181 -1.39 7.97 14.53
CA GLY A 181 -2.83 8.21 14.49
C GLY A 181 -3.55 7.31 13.49
N LEU A 182 -2.96 7.13 12.29
CA LEU A 182 -3.47 6.18 11.31
C LEU A 182 -3.44 4.75 11.86
N LEU A 183 -2.30 4.31 12.40
CA LEU A 183 -2.19 2.97 12.98
C LEU A 183 -3.27 2.74 14.05
N ALA A 184 -3.42 3.66 15.01
CA ALA A 184 -4.43 3.56 16.07
C ALA A 184 -5.86 3.45 15.51
N LEU A 185 -6.20 4.26 14.50
CA LEU A 185 -7.49 4.21 13.83
C LEU A 185 -7.75 2.83 13.21
N LEU A 186 -6.75 2.27 12.53
CA LEU A 186 -6.82 0.99 11.86
C LEU A 186 -7.01 -0.15 12.87
N GLU A 187 -6.19 -0.18 13.94
CA GLU A 187 -6.29 -1.20 15.00
C GLU A 187 -7.64 -1.16 15.71
N LEU A 188 -8.11 0.04 16.10
CA LEU A 188 -9.40 0.20 16.77
C LEU A 188 -10.58 -0.23 15.89
N THR A 189 -10.47 0.00 14.58
CA THR A 189 -11.52 -0.41 13.64
C THR A 189 -11.50 -1.92 13.42
N ALA A 190 -10.30 -2.51 13.26
CA ALA A 190 -10.13 -3.94 13.04
C ALA A 190 -10.52 -4.78 14.25
N ALA A 191 -10.24 -4.31 15.46
CA ALA A 191 -10.61 -5.00 16.70
C ALA A 191 -12.13 -5.22 16.84
N ARG A 192 -12.95 -4.48 16.07
CA ARG A 192 -14.41 -4.65 16.02
C ARG A 192 -14.88 -5.61 14.94
N PHE A 193 -14.03 -6.11 14.04
CA PHE A 193 -14.43 -7.02 12.98
C PHE A 193 -15.20 -8.25 13.49
N PRO A 194 -14.78 -8.93 14.58
CA PRO A 194 -15.53 -10.09 15.09
C PRO A 194 -16.96 -9.75 15.52
N ALA A 195 -17.26 -8.49 15.84
CA ALA A 195 -18.61 -8.06 16.21
C ALA A 195 -19.49 -7.70 15.00
N ARG A 196 -18.93 -7.57 13.79
CA ARG A 196 -19.63 -7.10 12.58
C ARG A 196 -20.18 -8.22 11.70
N THR A 197 -19.66 -9.43 11.84
CA THR A 197 -20.11 -10.62 11.11
C THR A 197 -20.49 -11.74 12.07
N GLY A 198 -21.54 -12.47 11.74
CA GLY A 198 -21.91 -13.68 12.48
C GLY A 198 -21.10 -14.90 12.04
N PRO A 199 -21.41 -16.09 12.58
CA PRO A 199 -20.66 -17.32 12.34
C PRO A 199 -20.57 -17.73 10.86
N ASP A 200 -21.56 -17.37 10.06
CA ASP A 200 -21.67 -17.72 8.65
C ASP A 200 -21.25 -16.54 7.73
N GLY A 201 -20.63 -15.50 8.30
CA GLY A 201 -20.16 -14.30 7.58
C GLY A 201 -21.27 -13.26 7.32
N GLU A 202 -22.47 -13.47 7.84
CA GLU A 202 -23.61 -12.59 7.67
C GLU A 202 -23.45 -11.26 8.43
N PRO A 203 -23.92 -10.12 7.87
CA PRO A 203 -23.78 -8.83 8.52
C PRO A 203 -24.62 -8.77 9.81
N VAL A 204 -23.98 -8.35 10.90
CA VAL A 204 -24.67 -8.04 12.16
C VAL A 204 -25.02 -6.56 12.19
N LEU A 205 -26.32 -6.26 12.28
CA LEU A 205 -26.83 -4.89 12.40
C LEU A 205 -26.18 -4.17 13.59
N LEU A 206 -25.90 -2.88 13.43
CA LEU A 206 -25.15 -2.09 14.42
C LEU A 206 -25.72 -2.18 15.84
N GLU A 207 -27.05 -2.15 15.98
CA GLU A 207 -27.77 -2.28 17.27
C GLU A 207 -27.63 -3.65 17.94
N ARG A 208 -27.29 -4.69 17.16
CA ARG A 208 -27.13 -6.08 17.63
C ARG A 208 -25.68 -6.49 17.82
N GLN A 209 -24.72 -5.64 17.44
CA GLN A 209 -23.31 -5.94 17.62
C GLN A 209 -22.96 -5.92 19.11
N ASP A 210 -22.34 -6.99 19.60
CA ASP A 210 -21.85 -7.07 20.98
C ASP A 210 -20.77 -5.99 21.20
N ARG A 211 -21.02 -5.07 22.13
CA ARG A 211 -20.11 -3.96 22.45
C ARG A 211 -18.90 -4.40 23.28
N SER A 212 -18.97 -5.57 23.92
CA SER A 212 -17.87 -6.15 24.70
C SER A 212 -16.90 -6.97 23.86
N ARG A 213 -17.28 -7.33 22.62
CA ARG A 213 -16.46 -8.16 21.73
C ARG A 213 -15.39 -7.34 21.01
N TRP A 214 -14.14 -7.55 21.38
CA TRP A 214 -12.93 -7.01 20.77
C TRP A 214 -11.92 -8.16 20.58
N ASP A 215 -11.01 -8.02 19.62
CA ASP A 215 -9.79 -8.84 19.45
C ASP A 215 -8.79 -8.57 20.58
#